data_AF-A0A359MV30-F1
#
_entry.id   AF-A0A359MV30-F1
#
_cell.length_a   1.000
_cell.length_b   1.000
_cell.length_c   1.000
_cell.angle_alpha   90.00
_cell.angle_beta   90.00
_cell.angle_gamma   90.00
#
_symmetry.space_group_name_H-M   'P 1'
#
loop_
_entity.id
_entity.type
_entity.pdbx_description
1 polymer ?
#
loop_
_entity_poly.entity_id
_entity_poly.type
_entity_poly.pdbx_seq_one_letter_code
_entity_poly.pdbx_strand_id
1 'polypeptide(L)'
;MAIKIIQEQELIIGPIAWDEAKKVQGMTVLYEKREVTMQEEPAVVDRLVAQYERLFGRASREVCKEAVRDIIGDVPQDKVPAALK
;
A
#
# COMPACT_ATOMS: atom_id res chain seq x y z
N MET A 1 6.92 0.58 3.88
CA MET A 1 6.24 1.01 2.64
C MET A 1 4.72 0.91 2.72
N ALA A 2 4.15 -0.28 2.95
CA ALA A 2 2.69 -0.48 2.95
C ALA A 2 1.92 0.39 3.94
N ILE A 3 2.44 0.58 5.17
CA ILE A 3 1.79 1.44 6.17
C ILE A 3 1.62 2.89 5.68
N LYS A 4 2.65 3.45 5.02
CA LYS A 4 2.59 4.79 4.40
C LYS A 4 1.52 4.85 3.32
N ILE A 5 1.45 3.83 2.46
CA ILE A 5 0.42 3.75 1.42
C ILE A 5 -0.99 3.74 2.03
N ILE A 6 -1.23 2.89 3.05
CA ILE A 6 -2.55 2.78 3.67
C ILE A 6 -2.96 4.10 4.35
N GLN A 7 -2.02 4.76 5.03
CA GLN A 7 -2.25 6.05 5.67
C GLN A 7 -2.54 7.16 4.64
N GLU A 8 -1.81 7.21 3.54
CA GLU A 8 -2.05 8.20 2.49
C GLU A 8 -3.41 7.97 1.81
N GLN A 9 -3.78 6.72 1.56
CA GLN A 9 -5.11 6.38 1.07
C GLN A 9 -6.19 6.76 2.09
N GLU A 10 -5.98 6.53 3.39
CA GLU A 10 -6.93 6.93 4.44
C GLU A 10 -7.25 8.43 4.39
N LEU A 11 -6.29 9.30 4.06
CA LEU A 11 -6.52 10.73 3.91
C LEU A 11 -7.45 11.10 2.73
N ILE A 12 -7.52 10.25 1.71
CA ILE A 12 -8.29 10.49 0.48
C ILE A 12 -9.64 9.75 0.49
N ILE A 13 -9.63 8.46 0.82
CA ILE A 13 -10.80 7.57 0.75
C ILE A 13 -11.37 7.23 2.13
N GLY A 14 -10.73 7.67 3.22
CA GLY A 14 -11.21 7.46 4.58
C GLY A 14 -10.85 6.10 5.17
N PRO A 15 -11.48 5.71 6.30
CA PRO A 15 -11.09 4.52 7.07
C PRO A 15 -11.24 3.20 6.29
N ILE A 16 -12.03 3.19 5.20
CA ILE A 16 -12.16 2.04 4.30
C ILE A 16 -10.80 1.60 3.72
N ALA A 17 -9.81 2.50 3.64
CA ALA A 17 -8.45 2.15 3.22
C ALA A 17 -7.90 0.97 4.04
N TRP A 18 -8.14 0.96 5.34
CA TRP A 18 -7.69 -0.09 6.26
C TRP A 18 -8.48 -1.39 6.07
N ASP A 19 -9.77 -1.30 5.79
CA ASP A 19 -10.61 -2.47 5.54
C ASP A 19 -10.27 -3.15 4.21
N GLU A 20 -9.88 -2.38 3.20
CA GLU A 20 -9.37 -2.95 1.95
C GLU A 20 -7.98 -3.56 2.13
N ALA A 21 -7.10 -2.95 2.94
CA ALA A 21 -5.78 -3.52 3.24
C ALA A 21 -5.89 -4.89 3.93
N LYS A 22 -6.87 -5.09 4.83
CA LYS A 22 -7.15 -6.38 5.47
C LYS A 22 -7.50 -7.50 4.49
N LYS A 23 -7.97 -7.17 3.28
CA LYS A 23 -8.34 -8.15 2.25
C LYS A 23 -7.14 -8.61 1.41
N VAL A 24 -5.98 -7.96 1.57
CA VAL A 24 -4.79 -8.28 0.79
C VAL A 24 -4.14 -9.55 1.33
N GLN A 25 -4.06 -10.58 0.50
CA GLN A 25 -3.40 -11.84 0.85
C GLN A 25 -1.92 -11.60 1.17
N GLY A 26 -1.46 -12.16 2.30
CA GLY A 26 -0.08 -12.03 2.78
C GLY A 26 0.16 -10.77 3.64
N MET A 27 -0.90 -10.03 3.96
CA MET A 27 -0.87 -8.87 4.85
C MET A 27 -1.69 -9.14 6.12
N THR A 28 -1.11 -8.83 7.27
CA THR A 28 -1.85 -8.75 8.54
C THR A 28 -1.93 -7.28 8.95
N VAL A 29 -3.14 -6.79 9.19
CA VAL A 29 -3.40 -5.39 9.54
C VAL A 29 -4.04 -5.33 10.93
N LEU A 30 -3.43 -4.54 11.83
CA LEU A 30 -3.95 -4.24 13.16
C LEU A 30 -4.31 -2.75 13.20
N TYR A 31 -5.57 -2.44 12.90
CA TYR A 31 -6.03 -1.05 12.73
C TYR A 31 -5.92 -0.24 14.03
N GLU A 32 -6.25 -0.85 15.16
CA GLU A 32 -6.22 -0.23 16.48
C GLU A 32 -4.82 0.26 16.86
N LYS A 33 -3.79 -0.46 16.39
CA LYS A 33 -2.38 -0.13 16.60
C LYS A 33 -1.76 0.62 15.42
N ARG A 34 -2.49 0.76 14.31
CA ARG A 34 -1.97 1.22 13.02
C ARG A 34 -0.71 0.46 12.57
N GLU A 35 -0.71 -0.86 12.77
CA GLU A 35 0.41 -1.75 12.45
C GLU A 35 0.08 -2.67 11.26
N VAL A 36 1.11 -2.98 10.47
CA VAL A 36 1.00 -3.86 9.30
C VAL A 36 2.22 -4.79 9.26
N THR A 37 2.00 -6.09 9.10
CA THR A 37 3.06 -7.10 8.93
C THR A 37 2.85 -7.92 7.66
N MET A 38 3.96 -8.30 7.01
CA MET A 38 3.96 -9.08 5.77
C MET A 38 5.28 -9.83 5.57
N GLN A 39 5.22 -10.98 4.88
CA GLN A 39 6.36 -11.87 4.66
C GLN A 39 7.03 -11.69 3.27
N GLU A 40 6.28 -11.23 2.27
CA GLU A 40 6.73 -11.03 0.88
C GLU A 40 6.50 -9.57 0.45
N GLU A 41 7.27 -8.64 1.03
CA GLU A 41 7.00 -7.19 0.94
C GLU A 41 6.67 -6.70 -0.48
N PRO A 42 7.47 -6.96 -1.55
CA PRO A 42 7.20 -6.35 -2.85
C PRO A 42 5.88 -6.83 -3.47
N ALA A 43 5.65 -8.15 -3.46
CA ALA A 43 4.46 -8.75 -4.04
C ALA A 43 3.18 -8.42 -3.26
N VAL A 44 3.27 -8.34 -1.93
CA VAL A 44 2.15 -7.94 -1.07
C VAL A 44 1.80 -6.47 -1.30
N VAL A 45 2.79 -5.60 -1.48
CA VAL A 45 2.55 -4.18 -1.82
C VAL A 45 1.93 -4.04 -3.21
N ASP A 46 2.36 -4.83 -4.21
CA ASP A 46 1.73 -4.82 -5.53
C ASP A 46 0.23 -5.18 -5.46
N ARG A 47 -0.13 -6.18 -4.66
CA ARG A 47 -1.53 -6.55 -4.43
C ARG A 47 -2.30 -5.44 -3.70
N LEU A 48 -1.67 -4.75 -2.75
CA LEU A 48 -2.28 -3.62 -2.05
C LEU A 48 -2.61 -2.48 -3.03
N VAL A 49 -1.65 -2.10 -3.88
CA VAL A 49 -1.87 -1.06 -4.90
C VAL A 49 -2.98 -1.48 -5.87
N ALA A 50 -2.98 -2.74 -6.33
CA ALA A 50 -4.01 -3.27 -7.20
C ALA A 50 -5.40 -3.29 -6.54
N GLN A 51 -5.49 -3.57 -5.24
CA GLN A 51 -6.75 -3.55 -4.49
C GLN A 51 -7.36 -2.14 -4.50
N TYR A 52 -6.53 -1.11 -4.25
CA TYR A 52 -7.00 0.27 -4.30
C TYR A 52 -7.30 0.75 -5.73
N GLU A 53 -6.48 0.39 -6.71
CA GLU A 53 -6.70 0.74 -8.12
C GLU A 53 -8.03 0.16 -8.65
N ARG A 54 -8.34 -1.09 -8.28
CA ARG A 54 -9.58 -1.75 -8.68
C ARG A 54 -10.84 -1.01 -8.18
N LEU A 55 -10.80 -0.45 -6.97
CA LEU A 55 -11.95 0.18 -6.34
C LEU A 55 -12.07 1.67 -6.66
N PHE A 56 -10.95 2.36 -6.73
CA PHE A 56 -10.90 3.83 -6.79
C PHE A 56 -10.23 4.36 -8.07
N GLY A 57 -9.89 3.45 -8.99
CA GLY A 57 -9.33 3.76 -10.30
C GLY A 57 -7.85 4.17 -10.24
N ARG A 58 -7.34 4.68 -11.37
CA ARG A 58 -5.91 5.02 -11.52
C ARG A 58 -5.44 6.10 -10.55
N ALA A 59 -6.34 6.97 -10.07
CA ALA A 59 -6.00 8.01 -9.11
C ALA A 59 -5.43 7.43 -7.82
N SER A 60 -5.99 6.33 -7.29
CA SER A 60 -5.46 5.71 -6.08
C SER A 60 -4.07 5.12 -6.30
N ARG A 61 -3.77 4.58 -7.49
CA ARG A 61 -2.42 4.14 -7.82
C ARG A 61 -1.39 5.27 -7.77
N GLU A 62 -1.74 6.45 -8.27
CA GLU A 62 -0.84 7.60 -8.23
C GLU A 62 -0.65 8.11 -6.78
N VAL A 63 -1.70 8.08 -5.95
CA VAL A 63 -1.57 8.34 -4.51
C VAL A 63 -0.61 7.34 -3.85
N CYS A 64 -0.68 6.05 -4.19
CA CYS A 64 0.26 5.06 -3.67
C CYS A 64 1.72 5.37 -4.03
N LYS A 65 1.98 5.88 -5.25
CA LYS A 65 3.33 6.27 -5.69
C LYS A 65 3.82 7.49 -4.92
N GLU A 66 2.98 8.50 -4.76
CA GLU A 66 3.36 9.72 -4.03
C GLU A 66 3.63 9.42 -2.55
N ALA A 67 2.84 8.54 -1.92
CA ALA A 67 2.98 8.14 -0.51
C ALA A 67 4.36 7.60 -0.13
N VAL A 68 5.10 7.05 -1.09
CA VAL A 68 6.39 6.39 -0.87
C VAL A 68 7.55 7.09 -1.57
N ARG A 69 7.29 8.23 -2.22
CA ARG A 69 8.28 8.94 -3.05
C ARG A 69 9.55 9.32 -2.27
N ASP A 70 9.40 9.58 -0.97
CA ASP A 70 10.48 9.95 -0.07
C ASP A 70 11.35 8.77 0.40
N ILE A 71 10.88 7.52 0.25
CA ILE A 71 11.58 6.32 0.72
C ILE A 71 11.94 5.35 -0.41
N ILE A 72 11.31 5.45 -1.57
CA ILE A 72 11.47 4.46 -2.66
C ILE A 72 12.89 4.46 -3.24
N GLY A 73 13.61 5.58 -3.15
CA GLY A 73 15.00 5.70 -3.60
C GLY A 73 15.99 4.89 -2.76
N ASP A 74 15.66 4.59 -1.51
CA ASP A 74 16.51 3.82 -0.58
C ASP A 74 16.24 2.31 -0.65
N VAL A 75 15.23 1.89 -1.43
CA VAL A 75 14.84 0.49 -1.59
C VAL A 75 15.67 -0.13 -2.72
N PRO A 76 16.34 -1.28 -2.49
CA PRO A 76 17.02 -2.03 -3.55
C PRO A 76 16.07 -2.31 -4.73
N GLN A 77 16.56 -2.17 -5.97
CA GLN A 77 15.69 -2.24 -7.16
C GLN A 77 14.92 -3.57 -7.29
N ASP A 78 15.49 -4.67 -6.82
CA ASP A 78 14.86 -6.00 -6.79
C ASP A 78 13.75 -6.12 -5.72
N LYS A 79 13.69 -5.17 -4.79
CA LYS A 79 12.67 -5.05 -3.74
C LYS A 79 11.63 -3.96 -4.01
N VAL A 80 11.78 -3.18 -5.09
CA VAL A 80 10.76 -2.18 -5.47
C VAL A 80 9.54 -2.88 -6.08
N PRO A 81 8.33 -2.70 -5.51
CA PRO A 81 7.09 -3.25 -6.08
C PRO A 81 6.87 -2.77 -7.51
N ALA A 82 6.43 -3.65 -8.40
CA ALA A 82 6.25 -3.32 -9.82
C ALA A 82 5.20 -2.21 -10.04
N ALA A 83 4.17 -2.14 -9.20
CA ALA A 83 3.10 -1.16 -9.29
C ALA A 83 3.56 0.28 -8.98
N LEU A 84 4.70 0.41 -8.27
CA LEU A 84 5.29 1.67 -7.80
C LEU A 84 6.53 2.10 -8.61
N LYS A 85 6.91 1.32 -9.62
CA LYS A 85 7.83 1.76 -10.67
C LYS A 85 7.10 2.73 -11.61
#